data_AF-A0A956NL30-F1
#
_entry.id   AF-A0A956NL30-F1
#
_cell.length_a   1.000
_cell.length_b   1.000
_cell.length_c   1.000
_cell.angle_alpha   90.00
_cell.angle_beta   90.00
_cell.angle_gamma   90.00
#
_symmetry.space_group_name_H-M   'P 1'
#
loop_
_entity.id
_entity.type
_entity.pdbx_description
1 polymer ?
#
loop_
_entity_poly.entity_id
_entity_poly.type
_entity_poly.pdbx_seq_one_letter_code
_entity_poly.pdbx_strand_id
1 'polypeptide(L)'
;MKTEKKNMINRLKRAEGQLRGIQKMIDEEQECIDIVTQLSAVRSSINSIMGLVIAQKVQACIEHPSDNPEEQEARLQEAINLIVKK
;
A
#
# COMPACT_ATOMS: atom_id res chain seq x y z
N MET A 1 -15.13 -4.01 -8.55
CA MET A 1 -14.33 -2.76 -8.68
C MET A 1 -14.62 -1.66 -7.64
N LYS A 2 -15.88 -1.19 -7.42
CA LYS A 2 -16.16 -0.10 -6.43
C LYS A 2 -15.78 -0.45 -4.97
N THR A 3 -15.92 -1.72 -4.59
CA THR A 3 -15.67 -2.19 -3.22
C THR A 3 -14.19 -2.18 -2.85
N GLU A 4 -13.29 -2.50 -3.78
CA GLU A 4 -11.84 -2.52 -3.51
C GLU A 4 -11.28 -1.12 -3.32
N LYS A 5 -11.66 -0.18 -4.21
CA LYS A 5 -11.33 1.24 -4.05
C LYS A 5 -11.79 1.77 -2.69
N LYS A 6 -13.02 1.44 -2.28
CA LYS A 6 -13.56 1.83 -0.96
C LYS A 6 -12.75 1.22 0.19
N ASN A 7 -12.34 -0.03 0.08
CA ASN A 7 -11.51 -0.71 1.09
C ASN A 7 -10.13 -0.04 1.23
N MET A 8 -9.46 0.25 0.12
CA MET A 8 -8.16 0.93 0.10
C MET A 8 -8.25 2.31 0.74
N ILE A 9 -9.25 3.11 0.38
CA ILE A 9 -9.48 4.43 0.98
C ILE A 9 -9.77 4.31 2.49
N ASN A 10 -10.56 3.32 2.92
CA ASN A 10 -10.81 3.12 4.35
C ASN A 10 -9.56 2.69 5.13
N ARG A 11 -8.64 1.94 4.51
CA ARG A 11 -7.35 1.59 5.12
C ARG A 11 -6.44 2.82 5.22
N LEU A 12 -6.38 3.65 4.18
CA LEU A 12 -5.64 4.92 4.20
C LEU A 12 -6.16 5.88 5.28
N LYS A 13 -7.48 6.05 5.40
CA LYS A 13 -8.09 6.87 6.46
C LYS A 13 -7.74 6.37 7.87
N ARG A 14 -7.65 5.05 8.07
CA ARG A 14 -7.20 4.48 9.34
C ARG A 14 -5.73 4.78 9.61
N ALA A 15 -4.86 4.60 8.62
CA ALA A 15 -3.45 4.95 8.74
C ALA A 15 -3.24 6.44 9.04
N GLU A 16 -4.03 7.33 8.42
CA GLU A 16 -4.03 8.76 8.72
C GLU A 16 -4.41 9.04 10.18
N GLY A 17 -5.47 8.39 10.69
CA GLY A 17 -5.86 8.50 12.09
C GLY A 17 -4.77 8.03 13.06
N GLN A 18 -4.09 6.92 12.73
CA GLN A 18 -2.96 6.42 13.51
C GLN A 18 -1.79 7.41 13.50
N LEU A 19 -1.45 8.01 12.34
CA LEU A 19 -0.41 9.03 12.25
C LEU A 19 -0.73 10.26 13.10
N ARG A 20 -1.98 10.71 13.12
CA ARG A 20 -2.42 11.79 14.02
C ARG A 20 -2.28 11.41 15.50
N GLY A 21 -2.53 10.14 15.84
CA GLY A 21 -2.29 9.62 17.19
C GLY A 21 -0.81 9.65 17.57
N ILE A 22 0.06 9.23 16.65
CA ILE A 22 1.51 9.24 16.85
C ILE A 22 2.05 10.66 17.04
N GLN A 23 1.52 11.65 16.30
CA GLN A 23 1.87 13.06 16.51
C GLN A 23 1.61 13.50 17.95
N LYS A 24 0.42 13.16 18.50
CA LYS A 24 0.10 13.45 19.91
C LYS A 24 1.03 12.72 20.87
N MET A 25 1.36 11.46 20.60
CA MET A 25 2.31 10.71 21.44
C MET A 25 3.68 11.39 21.50
N ILE A 26 4.13 11.99 20.40
CA ILE A 26 5.38 12.75 20.35
C ILE A 26 5.23 14.05 21.15
N ASP A 27 4.14 14.80 20.97
CA ASP A 27 3.87 16.04 21.70
C ASP A 27 3.73 15.81 23.21
N GLU A 28 3.23 14.64 23.62
CA GLU A 28 3.06 14.19 25.00
C GLU A 28 4.31 13.47 25.56
N GLU A 29 5.43 13.52 24.84
CA GLU A 29 6.73 12.92 25.22
C GLU A 29 6.62 11.44 25.65
N GLN A 30 5.77 10.66 24.97
CA GLN A 30 5.59 9.24 25.26
C GLN A 30 6.85 8.42 24.96
N GLU A 31 6.92 7.23 25.56
CA GLU A 31 8.06 6.32 25.41
C GLU A 31 8.38 5.98 23.95
N CYS A 32 9.67 6.03 23.61
CA CYS A 32 10.15 5.77 22.26
C CYS A 32 9.70 4.41 21.72
N ILE A 33 9.63 3.38 22.58
CA ILE A 33 9.22 2.03 22.18
C ILE A 33 7.76 1.97 21.74
N ASP A 34 6.89 2.76 22.37
CA ASP A 34 5.47 2.82 22.02
C ASP A 34 5.27 3.57 20.70
N ILE A 35 5.99 4.68 20.51
CA ILE A 35 6.00 5.43 19.25
C ILE A 35 6.46 4.54 18.08
N VAL A 36 7.57 3.81 18.25
CA VAL A 36 8.10 2.89 17.21
C VAL A 36 7.12 1.75 16.94
N THR A 37 6.42 1.26 17.96
CA THR A 37 5.40 0.22 17.80
C THR A 37 4.23 0.73 16.95
N GLN A 38 3.73 1.93 17.23
CA GLN A 38 2.64 2.53 16.44
C GLN A 38 3.08 2.86 15.01
N LEU A 39 4.29 3.41 14.82
CA LEU A 39 4.86 3.63 13.48
C LEU A 39 4.99 2.32 12.69
N SER A 40 5.38 1.24 13.34
CA SER A 40 5.47 -0.09 12.72
C SER A 40 4.10 -0.62 12.30
N ALA A 41 3.05 -0.37 13.10
CA ALA A 41 1.68 -0.70 12.74
C ALA A 41 1.20 0.09 11.50
N VAL A 42 1.50 1.39 11.44
CA VAL A 42 1.21 2.21 10.24
C VAL A 42 1.96 1.68 9.02
N ARG A 43 3.26 1.40 9.14
CA ARG A 43 4.07 0.83 8.06
C ARG A 43 3.47 -0.48 7.53
N SER A 44 3.01 -1.36 8.41
CA SER A 44 2.32 -2.60 8.03
C SER A 44 1.03 -2.33 7.24
N SER A 45 0.22 -1.38 7.69
CA SER A 45 -1.00 -0.94 6.98
C SER A 45 -0.70 -0.42 5.57
N ILE A 46 0.33 0.46 5.45
CA ILE A 46 0.77 1.00 4.16
C ILE A 46 1.28 -0.09 3.24
N ASN A 47 2.12 -1.02 3.72
CA ASN A 47 2.59 -2.17 2.95
C ASN A 47 1.44 -3.01 2.41
N SER A 48 0.40 -3.23 3.22
CA SER A 48 -0.79 -3.96 2.78
C SER A 48 -1.55 -3.21 1.67
N ILE A 49 -1.67 -1.88 1.76
CA ILE A 49 -2.31 -1.07 0.71
C ILE A 49 -1.48 -1.11 -0.58
N MET A 50 -0.15 -0.97 -0.49
CA MET A 50 0.73 -1.07 -1.65
C MET A 50 0.57 -2.42 -2.37
N GLY A 51 0.52 -3.52 -1.60
CA GLY A 51 0.27 -4.85 -2.16
C GLY A 51 -1.05 -4.95 -2.93
N LEU A 52 -2.12 -4.32 -2.42
CA LEU A 52 -3.42 -4.28 -3.11
C LEU A 52 -3.36 -3.48 -4.43
N VAL A 53 -2.68 -2.33 -4.43
CA VAL A 53 -2.50 -1.52 -5.66
C VAL A 53 -1.76 -2.33 -6.73
N ILE A 54 -0.68 -3.00 -6.34
CA ILE A 54 0.13 -3.80 -7.26
C ILE A 54 -0.66 -5.00 -7.77
N ALA A 55 -1.38 -5.70 -6.89
CA ALA A 55 -2.24 -6.81 -7.27
C ALA A 55 -3.29 -6.40 -8.32
N GLN A 56 -3.90 -5.21 -8.18
CA GLN A 56 -4.82 -4.66 -9.18
C GLN A 56 -4.16 -4.43 -10.54
N LYS A 57 -2.93 -3.92 -10.56
CA LYS A 57 -2.16 -3.74 -11.81
C LYS A 57 -1.87 -5.09 -12.47
N VAL A 58 -1.45 -6.10 -11.70
CA VAL A 58 -1.20 -7.45 -12.22
C VAL A 58 -2.49 -8.08 -12.75
N GLN A 59 -3.58 -7.99 -12.00
CA GLN A 59 -4.90 -8.48 -12.41
C GLN A 59 -5.34 -7.82 -13.73
N ALA A 60 -5.17 -6.50 -13.87
CA ALA A 60 -5.49 -5.79 -15.12
C ALA A 60 -4.64 -6.26 -16.31
N CYS A 61 -3.38 -6.66 -16.11
CA CYS A 61 -2.57 -7.26 -17.17
C CYS A 61 -3.12 -8.63 -17.61
N ILE A 62 -3.71 -9.40 -16.70
CA ILE A 62 -4.30 -10.72 -16.99
C ILE A 62 -5.67 -10.60 -17.63
N GLU A 63 -6.54 -9.73 -17.10
CA GLU A 63 -7.91 -9.52 -17.60
C GLU A 63 -7.95 -8.76 -18.93
N HIS A 64 -6.93 -7.92 -19.18
CA HIS A 64 -6.80 -7.12 -20.39
C HIS A 64 -5.39 -7.27 -21.00
N PRO A 65 -5.10 -8.43 -21.61
CA PRO A 65 -3.81 -8.68 -22.25
C PRO A 65 -3.62 -7.76 -23.46
N SER A 66 -2.39 -7.34 -23.73
CA SER A 66 -2.03 -6.72 -25.01
C SER A 66 -1.92 -7.80 -26.10
N ASP A 67 -2.32 -7.44 -27.32
CA ASP A 67 -2.10 -8.26 -28.52
C ASP A 67 -0.62 -8.30 -28.93
N ASN A 68 0.21 -7.38 -28.39
CA ASN A 68 1.66 -7.39 -28.56
C ASN A 68 2.33 -8.09 -27.36
N PRO A 69 3.00 -9.23 -27.57
CA PRO A 69 3.71 -9.95 -26.52
C PRO A 69 4.78 -9.12 -25.79
N GLU A 70 5.55 -8.30 -26.52
CA GLU A 70 6.61 -7.47 -25.92
C GLU A 70 6.03 -6.40 -25.00
N GLU A 71 4.91 -5.80 -25.42
CA GLU A 71 4.20 -4.81 -24.60
C GLU A 71 3.59 -5.45 -23.35
N GLN A 72 3.01 -6.65 -23.50
CA GLN A 72 2.45 -7.41 -22.38
C GLN A 72 3.53 -7.77 -21.36
N GLU A 73 4.70 -8.22 -21.81
CA GLU A 73 5.84 -8.51 -20.96
C GLU A 73 6.33 -7.25 -20.23
N ALA A 74 6.48 -6.12 -20.93
CA ALA A 74 6.88 -4.85 -20.33
C ALA A 74 5.88 -4.38 -19.25
N ARG A 75 4.57 -4.48 -19.50
CA ARG A 75 3.52 -4.13 -18.53
C ARG A 75 3.57 -5.01 -17.27
N LEU A 76 3.85 -6.30 -17.42
CA LEU A 76 3.98 -7.21 -16.29
C LEU A 76 5.27 -6.94 -15.51
N GLN A 77 6.38 -6.72 -16.20
CA GLN A 77 7.67 -6.41 -15.57
C GLN A 77 7.61 -5.10 -14.78
N GLU A 78 6.89 -4.09 -15.27
CA GLU A 78 6.61 -2.85 -14.54
C GLU A 78 5.96 -3.16 -13.18
N ALA A 79 4.91 -3.98 -13.16
CA ALA A 79 4.19 -4.35 -11.95
C ALA A 79 5.06 -5.16 -10.97
N ILE A 80 5.87 -6.10 -11.49
CA ILE A 80 6.81 -6.90 -10.68
C ILE A 80 7.88 -6.01 -10.05
N ASN A 81 8.41 -5.04 -10.80
CA ASN A 81 9.44 -4.13 -10.30
C ASN A 81 8.97 -3.29 -9.10
N LEU A 82 7.66 -3.02 -8.98
CA LEU A 82 7.07 -2.35 -7.81
C LEU A 82 7.11 -3.21 -6.53
N ILE A 83 7.21 -4.55 -6.66
CA ILE A 83 7.33 -5.48 -5.54
C ILE A 83 8.80 -5.65 -5.13
N VAL A 84 9.69 -5.72 -6.12
CA VAL A 84 11.11 -6.03 -5.94
C VAL A 84 11.91 -4.82 -5.48
N LYS A 85 11.52 -3.60 -5.86
CA LYS A 85 12.09 -2.37 -5.29
C LYS A 85 11.59 -2.18 -3.85
N LYS A 86 12.18 -2.92 -2.91
CA LYS A 86 12.19 -2.61 -1.49
C LYS A 86 13.50 -1.94 -1.11
#